data_AF-A0A6C0LT95-F1
#
_entry.id   AF-A0A6C0LT95-F1
#
_cell.length_a   1.000
_cell.length_b   1.000
_cell.length_c   1.000
_cell.angle_alpha   90.00
_cell.angle_beta   90.00
_cell.angle_gamma   90.00
#
_symmetry.space_group_name_H-M   'P 1'
#
loop_
_entity.id
_entity.type
_entity.pdbx_description
1 polymer ?
#
loop_
_entity_poly.entity_id
_entity_poly.type
_entity_poly.pdbx_seq_one_letter_code
_entity_poly.pdbx_strand_id
1 'polypeptide(L)'
;MTTTDDSKIDSKNNNRRWDLIPGNKWHKMVETEYNDYNKLIIPRAAAVTYLIYSGVSYNGTDDLYYKESMCDSYANAFQVHQRPYKTGDIHKKWIRKLPYFWYLWLVALPVDIYVHTAQFFFGERGEDFLEGGGFFIPYMCSHWTLLSASLVAPCVCNQLPEYTWNPYFRLLRYNLIVHEYIYRMTLRKMSLSYRLYEFGLFVLFSYMVYDYTMAFF
;
A
#
# COMPACT_ATOMS: atom_id res chain seq x y z
N MET A 1 4.45 -21.18 -40.18
CA MET A 1 5.17 -20.03 -39.61
C MET A 1 4.16 -18.91 -39.42
N THR A 2 3.33 -18.95 -38.37
CA THR A 2 3.57 -18.27 -37.07
C THR A 2 4.11 -16.86 -37.20
N THR A 3 3.19 -15.89 -37.15
CA THR A 3 3.36 -14.70 -36.32
C THR A 3 2.07 -14.55 -35.52
N THR A 4 2.16 -14.92 -34.25
CA THR A 4 1.13 -14.70 -33.23
C THR A 4 1.09 -13.22 -32.91
N ASP A 5 -0.11 -12.66 -33.01
CA ASP A 5 -0.44 -11.27 -32.73
C ASP A 5 -0.53 -11.09 -31.21
N ASP A 6 0.59 -10.71 -30.57
CA ASP A 6 0.73 -10.49 -29.12
C ASP A 6 0.10 -9.15 -28.66
N SER A 7 -1.00 -8.73 -29.28
CA SER A 7 -1.67 -7.46 -28.99
C SER A 7 -2.95 -7.59 -28.15
N LYS A 8 -3.13 -8.70 -27.42
CA LYS A 8 -4.15 -8.80 -26.35
C LYS A 8 -3.54 -8.56 -24.98
N ILE A 9 -3.08 -7.32 -24.75
CA ILE A 9 -2.92 -6.80 -23.39
C ILE A 9 -4.29 -6.33 -22.89
N ASP A 10 -4.72 -7.02 -21.84
CA ASP A 10 -6.02 -6.98 -21.18
C ASP A 10 -6.53 -5.56 -20.89
N SER A 11 -7.65 -5.18 -21.51
CA SER A 11 -8.27 -3.84 -21.44
C SER A 11 -9.02 -3.55 -20.13
N LYS A 12 -8.65 -4.20 -19.03
CA LYS A 12 -9.33 -4.07 -17.72
C LYS A 12 -8.63 -3.21 -16.66
N ASN A 13 -7.52 -2.54 -16.98
CA ASN A 13 -6.73 -1.76 -15.99
C ASN A 13 -6.42 -0.29 -16.38
N ASN A 14 -7.12 0.28 -17.36
CA ASN A 14 -6.79 1.58 -17.98
C ASN A 14 -6.94 2.86 -17.11
N ASN A 15 -7.10 2.76 -15.79
CA ASN A 15 -7.26 3.94 -14.92
C ASN A 15 -6.12 4.18 -13.91
N ARG A 16 -5.01 3.43 -14.02
CA ARG A 16 -3.86 3.62 -13.13
C ARG A 16 -2.63 4.01 -13.92
N ARG A 17 -2.45 5.32 -14.05
CA ARG A 17 -1.27 5.91 -14.66
C ARG A 17 -0.11 5.89 -13.67
N TRP A 18 1.02 5.35 -14.09
CA TRP A 18 2.23 5.25 -13.29
C TRP A 18 3.40 5.86 -14.05
N ASP A 19 3.59 7.16 -13.86
CA ASP A 19 4.57 7.95 -14.60
C ASP A 19 5.88 8.05 -13.80
N LEU A 20 6.72 7.04 -13.93
CA LEU A 20 8.09 7.07 -13.42
C LEU A 20 8.97 8.05 -14.23
N ILE A 21 9.93 8.68 -13.55
CA ILE A 21 10.97 9.52 -14.18
C ILE A 21 12.01 8.62 -14.87
N PRO A 22 12.17 8.69 -16.21
CA PRO A 22 13.16 7.90 -16.93
C PRO A 22 14.59 8.19 -16.45
N GLY A 23 15.41 7.14 -16.35
CA GLY A 23 16.82 7.27 -15.94
C GLY A 23 17.04 7.47 -14.44
N ASN A 24 15.99 7.67 -13.63
CA ASN A 24 16.12 7.72 -12.17
C ASN A 24 16.35 6.30 -11.61
N LYS A 25 17.46 6.12 -10.89
CA LYS A 25 17.89 4.82 -10.33
C LYS A 25 16.86 4.23 -9.36
N TRP A 26 16.29 5.06 -8.49
CA TRP A 26 15.28 4.62 -7.53
C TRP A 26 14.03 4.10 -8.24
N HIS A 27 13.49 4.90 -9.17
CA HIS A 27 12.33 4.51 -9.96
C HIS A 27 12.53 3.21 -10.72
N LYS A 28 13.73 2.98 -11.29
CA LYS A 28 14.05 1.72 -11.97
C LYS A 28 13.99 0.52 -11.02
N MET A 29 14.49 0.66 -9.79
CA MET A 29 14.42 -0.42 -8.80
C MET A 29 12.96 -0.70 -8.39
N VAL A 30 12.16 0.35 -8.15
CA VAL A 30 10.74 0.22 -7.81
C VAL A 30 9.94 -0.41 -8.95
N GLU A 31 10.21 -0.01 -10.21
CA GLU A 31 9.61 -0.58 -11.42
C GLU A 31 9.89 -2.08 -11.54
N THR A 32 11.16 -2.45 -11.36
CA THR A 32 11.61 -3.84 -11.43
C THR A 32 10.88 -4.69 -10.39
N GLU A 33 10.85 -4.22 -9.13
CA GLU A 33 10.20 -4.91 -8.03
C GLU A 33 8.69 -5.05 -8.24
N TYR A 34 8.00 -4.01 -8.70
CA TYR A 34 6.57 -4.07 -9.02
C TYR A 34 6.27 -5.11 -10.11
N ASN A 35 7.04 -5.08 -11.20
CA ASN A 35 6.86 -5.99 -12.32
C ASN A 35 7.09 -7.44 -11.90
N ASP A 36 8.10 -7.69 -11.08
CA ASP A 36 8.38 -9.02 -10.53
C ASP A 36 7.28 -9.49 -9.58
N TYR A 37 6.79 -8.63 -8.68
CA TYR A 37 5.67 -8.94 -7.80
C TYR A 37 4.40 -9.30 -8.60
N ASN A 38 4.07 -8.49 -9.61
CA ASN A 38 2.85 -8.65 -10.38
C ASN A 38 2.84 -9.97 -11.19
N LYS A 39 4.00 -10.41 -11.69
CA LYS A 39 4.18 -11.72 -12.35
C LYS A 39 3.95 -12.90 -11.40
N LEU A 40 4.29 -12.75 -10.11
CA LEU A 40 4.26 -13.84 -9.14
C LEU A 40 2.88 -14.02 -8.47
N ILE A 41 2.20 -12.93 -8.10
CA ILE A 41 1.06 -12.98 -7.17
C ILE A 41 -0.28 -12.69 -7.84
N ILE A 42 -0.31 -11.95 -8.96
CA ILE A 42 -1.51 -11.35 -9.59
C ILE A 42 -2.47 -10.80 -8.51
N PRO A 43 -2.24 -9.56 -8.02
CA PRO A 43 -2.91 -9.06 -6.81
C PRO A 43 -4.41 -8.85 -7.03
N ARG A 44 -5.25 -9.38 -6.11
CA ARG A 44 -6.68 -9.04 -6.07
C ARG A 44 -6.87 -7.64 -5.49
N ALA A 45 -6.09 -7.27 -4.49
CA ALA A 45 -6.04 -5.91 -3.95
C ALA A 45 -5.16 -4.99 -4.80
N ALA A 46 -5.37 -4.96 -6.12
CA ALA A 46 -4.50 -4.25 -7.04
C ALA A 46 -4.38 -2.74 -6.71
N ALA A 47 -5.45 -2.13 -6.17
CA ALA A 47 -5.44 -0.71 -5.77
C ALA A 47 -4.41 -0.44 -4.68
N VAL A 48 -4.33 -1.35 -3.70
CA VAL A 48 -3.35 -1.31 -2.62
C VAL A 48 -1.95 -1.48 -3.18
N THR A 49 -1.71 -2.53 -3.97
CA THR A 49 -0.41 -2.72 -4.62
C THR A 49 0.04 -1.45 -5.36
N TYR A 50 -0.85 -0.85 -6.15
CA TYR A 50 -0.54 0.39 -6.83
C TYR A 50 -0.22 1.54 -5.86
N LEU A 51 -1.04 1.77 -4.81
CA LEU A 51 -0.79 2.82 -3.81
C LEU A 51 0.58 2.67 -3.14
N ILE A 52 0.96 1.44 -2.81
CA ILE A 52 2.26 1.18 -2.18
C ILE A 52 3.39 1.55 -3.14
N TYR A 53 3.42 0.97 -4.33
CA TYR A 53 4.53 1.17 -5.25
C TYR A 53 4.60 2.59 -5.80
N SER A 54 3.46 3.23 -6.07
CA SER A 54 3.43 4.63 -6.52
C SER A 54 3.66 5.63 -5.38
N GLY A 55 3.33 5.27 -4.14
CA GLY A 55 3.77 6.00 -2.95
C GLY A 55 5.28 5.94 -2.84
N VAL A 56 5.85 4.73 -2.74
CA VAL A 56 7.29 4.51 -2.60
C VAL A 56 8.10 5.07 -3.78
N SER A 57 7.56 5.09 -5.00
CA SER A 57 8.32 5.55 -6.17
C SER A 57 8.74 7.02 -6.07
N TYR A 58 7.85 7.93 -5.63
CA TYR A 58 8.17 9.36 -5.58
C TYR A 58 9.22 9.72 -4.51
N ASN A 59 9.47 8.81 -3.58
CA ASN A 59 10.54 8.93 -2.61
C ASN A 59 11.89 8.66 -3.25
N GLY A 60 12.55 9.68 -3.80
CA GLY A 60 13.82 9.50 -4.51
C GLY A 60 13.95 10.39 -5.73
N THR A 61 13.00 11.30 -5.90
CA THR A 61 12.95 12.27 -6.99
C THR A 61 13.29 13.66 -6.45
N ASP A 62 13.85 14.51 -7.31
CA ASP A 62 14.05 15.92 -7.00
C ASP A 62 12.73 16.70 -7.04
N ASP A 63 11.65 16.08 -7.52
CA ASP A 63 10.33 16.67 -7.60
C ASP A 63 9.63 16.62 -6.24
N LEU A 64 9.30 17.80 -5.70
CA LEU A 64 8.57 17.92 -4.44
C LEU A 64 7.09 17.54 -4.56
N TYR A 65 6.55 17.37 -5.76
CA TYR A 65 5.13 17.14 -6.01
C TYR A 65 4.92 15.88 -6.86
N TYR A 66 3.77 15.24 -6.71
CA TYR A 66 3.34 14.23 -7.67
C TYR A 66 3.19 14.86 -9.06
N LYS A 67 3.55 14.10 -10.12
CA LYS A 67 3.19 14.51 -11.47
C LYS A 67 1.67 14.57 -11.60
N GLU A 68 1.19 15.64 -12.22
CA GLU A 68 -0.24 15.91 -12.42
C GLU A 68 -0.98 14.71 -13.04
N SER A 69 -0.32 14.03 -13.98
CA SER A 69 -0.83 12.84 -14.65
C SER A 69 -1.12 11.66 -13.73
N MET A 70 -0.49 11.58 -12.55
CA MET A 70 -0.70 10.52 -11.57
C MET A 70 -1.70 10.88 -10.48
N CYS A 71 -1.93 12.17 -10.24
CA CYS A 71 -2.74 12.67 -9.14
C CYS A 71 -4.13 11.98 -9.06
N ASP A 72 -4.83 11.88 -10.19
CA ASP A 72 -6.15 11.25 -10.22
C ASP A 72 -6.08 9.73 -10.09
N SER A 73 -5.05 9.10 -10.65
CA SER A 73 -4.85 7.64 -10.51
C SER A 73 -4.59 7.25 -9.06
N TYR A 74 -3.75 8.03 -8.36
CA TYR A 74 -3.44 7.86 -6.94
C TYR A 74 -4.66 8.09 -6.05
N ALA A 75 -5.38 9.19 -6.27
CA ALA A 75 -6.59 9.50 -5.51
C ALA A 75 -7.72 8.48 -5.76
N ASN A 76 -7.88 7.99 -6.99
CA ASN A 76 -8.85 6.96 -7.30
C ASN A 76 -8.46 5.61 -6.68
N ALA A 77 -7.17 5.30 -6.57
CA ALA A 77 -6.72 4.09 -5.90
C ALA A 77 -7.06 4.14 -4.39
N PHE A 78 -6.87 5.28 -3.72
CA PHE A 78 -7.39 5.48 -2.36
C PHE A 78 -8.91 5.30 -2.28
N GLN A 79 -9.67 5.90 -3.20
CA GLN A 79 -11.13 5.74 -3.22
C GLN A 79 -11.59 4.28 -3.38
N VAL A 80 -10.84 3.45 -4.11
CA VAL A 80 -11.17 2.02 -4.24
C VAL A 80 -10.79 1.25 -2.98
N HIS A 81 -9.61 1.53 -2.42
CA HIS A 81 -9.10 0.91 -1.20
C HIS A 81 -9.95 1.23 0.04
N GLN A 82 -10.39 2.48 0.15
CA GLN A 82 -11.02 3.03 1.35
C GLN A 82 -12.55 2.90 1.34
N ARG A 83 -13.10 2.04 0.47
CA ARG A 83 -14.55 1.77 0.44
C ARG A 83 -15.04 1.23 1.79
N PRO A 84 -16.26 1.59 2.21
CA PRO A 84 -17.29 2.33 1.48
C PRO A 84 -17.13 3.87 1.58
N TYR A 85 -16.12 4.34 2.30
CA TYR A 85 -15.91 5.76 2.55
C TYR A 85 -15.48 6.50 1.27
N LYS A 86 -16.08 7.68 1.04
CA LYS A 86 -15.81 8.50 -0.14
C LYS A 86 -14.69 9.50 0.17
N THR A 87 -13.45 9.08 -0.02
CA THR A 87 -12.25 9.87 0.28
C THR A 87 -11.58 10.47 -0.95
N GLY A 88 -11.96 10.03 -2.15
CA GLY A 88 -11.30 10.41 -3.40
C GLY A 88 -11.20 11.92 -3.62
N ASP A 89 -12.25 12.67 -3.25
CA ASP A 89 -12.28 14.13 -3.42
C ASP A 89 -11.29 14.84 -2.48
N ILE A 90 -11.09 14.34 -1.26
CA ILE A 90 -10.09 14.85 -0.32
C ILE A 90 -8.70 14.65 -0.91
N HIS A 91 -8.40 13.45 -1.40
CA HIS A 91 -7.11 13.16 -2.03
C HIS A 91 -6.89 14.01 -3.27
N LYS A 92 -7.86 14.08 -4.20
CA LYS A 92 -7.77 14.89 -5.43
C LYS A 92 -7.51 16.37 -5.16
N LYS A 93 -8.13 16.92 -4.11
CA LYS A 93 -7.99 18.33 -3.73
C LYS A 93 -6.57 18.64 -3.23
N TRP A 94 -6.00 17.76 -2.41
CA TRP A 94 -4.77 18.06 -1.68
C TRP A 94 -3.49 17.55 -2.34
N ILE A 95 -3.55 16.45 -3.09
CA ILE A 95 -2.37 15.85 -3.75
C ILE A 95 -1.68 16.82 -4.72
N ARG A 96 -2.43 17.76 -5.29
CA ARG A 96 -1.94 18.81 -6.20
C ARG A 96 -1.43 20.05 -5.49
N LYS A 97 -1.83 20.25 -4.24
CA LYS A 97 -1.59 21.50 -3.49
C LYS A 97 -0.43 21.39 -2.52
N LEU A 98 -0.16 20.18 -2.05
CA LEU A 98 0.87 19.93 -1.05
C LEU A 98 2.05 19.21 -1.70
N PRO A 99 3.29 19.57 -1.29
CA PRO A 99 4.42 18.71 -1.57
C PRO A 99 4.15 17.29 -1.08
N TYR A 100 4.67 16.30 -1.80
CA TYR A 100 4.52 14.87 -1.57
C TYR A 100 4.64 14.51 -0.07
N PHE A 101 5.70 14.98 0.59
CA PHE A 101 5.94 14.73 2.01
C PHE A 101 4.76 15.22 2.87
N TRP A 102 4.32 16.45 2.68
CA TRP A 102 3.22 17.03 3.46
C TRP A 102 1.88 16.39 3.12
N TYR A 103 1.64 16.06 1.85
CA TYR A 103 0.44 15.34 1.45
C TYR A 103 0.33 13.98 2.15
N LEU A 104 1.43 13.22 2.21
CA LEU A 104 1.45 11.94 2.90
C LEU A 104 1.04 12.06 4.37
N TRP A 105 1.69 12.95 5.11
CA TRP A 105 1.54 13.02 6.57
C TRP A 105 0.33 13.82 7.05
N LEU A 106 -0.07 14.86 6.30
CA LEU A 106 -1.18 15.73 6.71
C LEU A 106 -2.53 15.30 6.14
N VAL A 107 -2.54 14.50 5.06
CA VAL A 107 -3.78 14.13 4.38
C VAL A 107 -3.91 12.62 4.23
N ALA A 108 -2.96 11.96 3.57
CA ALA A 108 -3.12 10.55 3.26
C ALA A 108 -3.13 9.68 4.52
N LEU A 109 -2.16 9.81 5.43
CA LEU A 109 -2.11 9.03 6.68
C LEU A 109 -3.32 9.28 7.58
N PRO A 110 -3.73 10.53 7.90
CA PRO A 110 -4.89 10.75 8.75
C PRO A 110 -6.19 10.19 8.16
N VAL A 111 -6.38 10.32 6.83
CA VAL A 111 -7.54 9.73 6.14
C VAL A 111 -7.49 8.21 6.22
N ASP A 112 -6.32 7.61 6.00
CA ASP A 112 -6.13 6.16 6.05
C ASP A 112 -6.38 5.60 7.46
N ILE A 113 -5.87 6.26 8.52
CA ILE A 113 -6.15 5.92 9.91
C ILE A 113 -7.65 5.97 10.18
N TYR A 114 -8.32 7.06 9.79
CA TYR A 114 -9.74 7.22 10.01
C TYR A 114 -10.54 6.10 9.33
N VAL A 115 -10.30 5.86 8.05
CA VAL A 115 -11.01 4.86 7.26
C VAL A 115 -10.75 3.47 7.83
N HIS A 116 -9.50 3.09 8.08
CA HIS A 116 -9.18 1.75 8.57
C HIS A 116 -9.69 1.50 9.98
N THR A 117 -9.71 2.53 10.82
CA THR A 117 -10.36 2.46 12.14
C THR A 117 -11.87 2.25 11.96
N ALA A 118 -12.50 2.98 11.05
CA ALA A 118 -13.93 2.86 10.80
C ALA A 118 -14.31 1.52 10.14
N GLN A 119 -13.51 1.02 9.19
CA GLN A 119 -13.64 -0.32 8.60
C GLN A 119 -13.44 -1.41 9.66
N PHE A 120 -12.49 -1.22 10.59
CA PHE A 120 -12.29 -2.15 11.68
C PHE A 120 -13.55 -2.29 12.56
N PHE A 121 -14.21 -1.19 12.92
CA PHE A 121 -15.42 -1.26 13.75
C PHE A 121 -16.70 -1.61 12.98
N PHE A 122 -16.90 -1.05 11.79
CA PHE A 122 -18.17 -1.11 11.06
C PHE A 122 -18.14 -1.99 9.81
N GLY A 123 -16.97 -2.50 9.45
CA GLY A 123 -16.75 -3.28 8.25
C GLY A 123 -16.67 -2.48 6.95
N GLU A 124 -16.36 -3.16 5.85
CA GLU A 124 -16.30 -2.59 4.50
C GLU A 124 -17.70 -2.48 3.86
N ARG A 125 -18.66 -3.29 4.29
CA ARG A 125 -20.05 -3.28 3.79
C ARG A 125 -21.00 -2.52 4.71
N GLY A 126 -20.56 -2.11 5.90
CA GLY A 126 -21.42 -1.48 6.90
C GLY A 126 -22.45 -2.44 7.51
N GLU A 127 -22.34 -3.74 7.22
CA GLU A 127 -23.31 -4.76 7.59
C GLU A 127 -22.85 -5.58 8.81
N ASP A 128 -21.54 -5.74 9.01
CA ASP A 128 -21.00 -6.64 10.02
C ASP A 128 -19.82 -6.05 10.83
N PHE A 129 -19.89 -6.16 12.16
CA PHE A 129 -18.81 -5.79 13.09
C PHE A 129 -17.50 -6.58 12.81
N LEU A 130 -16.33 -5.93 12.85
CA LEU A 130 -15.01 -6.53 12.58
C LEU A 130 -14.87 -7.18 11.20
N GLU A 131 -15.53 -6.65 10.16
CA GLU A 131 -15.39 -7.17 8.80
C GLU A 131 -13.93 -7.05 8.35
N GLY A 132 -13.27 -8.21 8.31
CA GLY A 132 -11.87 -8.38 7.96
C GLY A 132 -10.84 -8.35 9.09
N GLY A 133 -11.31 -8.48 10.33
CA GLY A 133 -10.49 -8.94 11.46
C GLY A 133 -9.53 -7.90 12.04
N GLY A 134 -8.75 -8.33 13.04
CA GLY A 134 -7.81 -7.48 13.79
C GLY A 134 -6.59 -6.98 13.04
N PHE A 135 -6.26 -7.60 11.91
CA PHE A 135 -4.95 -7.43 11.27
C PHE A 135 -4.87 -6.30 10.24
N PHE A 136 -5.95 -5.57 9.97
CA PHE A 136 -5.91 -4.38 9.10
C PHE A 136 -5.09 -3.23 9.68
N ILE A 137 -5.21 -2.96 10.99
CA ILE A 137 -4.50 -1.86 11.65
C ILE A 137 -2.97 -2.11 11.63
N PRO A 138 -2.45 -3.28 12.06
CA PRO A 138 -1.03 -3.60 11.94
C PRO A 138 -0.51 -3.51 10.51
N TYR A 139 -1.32 -3.94 9.54
CA TYR A 139 -0.97 -3.85 8.15
C TYR A 139 -0.82 -2.39 7.70
N MET A 140 -1.81 -1.54 7.97
CA MET A 140 -1.73 -0.10 7.70
C MET A 140 -0.45 0.49 8.32
N CYS A 141 -0.18 0.22 9.60
CA CYS A 141 1.02 0.70 10.29
C CYS A 141 2.31 0.23 9.61
N SER A 142 2.38 -1.04 9.21
CA SER A 142 3.56 -1.59 8.51
C SER A 142 3.77 -0.96 7.14
N HIS A 143 2.69 -0.69 6.40
CA HIS A 143 2.77 0.00 5.12
C HIS A 143 3.34 1.42 5.27
N TRP A 144 2.79 2.19 6.21
CA TRP A 144 3.26 3.55 6.50
C TRP A 144 4.70 3.58 7.01
N THR A 145 5.13 2.56 7.77
CA THR A 145 6.52 2.40 8.18
C THR A 145 7.46 2.21 6.98
N LEU A 146 7.10 1.33 6.04
CA LEU A 146 7.88 1.09 4.83
C LEU A 146 7.88 2.29 3.89
N LEU A 147 6.77 3.03 3.80
CA LEU A 147 6.69 4.29 3.07
C LEU A 147 7.62 5.34 3.70
N SER A 148 7.61 5.45 5.03
CA SER A 148 8.48 6.38 5.76
C SER A 148 9.95 6.05 5.55
N ALA A 149 10.31 4.77 5.59
CA ALA A 149 11.68 4.33 5.36
C ALA A 149 12.17 4.68 3.94
N SER A 150 11.29 4.65 2.92
CA SER A 150 11.69 5.07 1.57
C SER A 150 11.93 6.57 1.46
N LEU A 151 11.44 7.43 2.37
CA LEU A 151 11.75 8.88 2.34
C LEU A 151 13.25 9.19 2.44
N VAL A 152 14.07 8.23 2.90
CA VAL A 152 15.54 8.36 2.96
C VAL A 152 16.20 8.06 1.61
N ALA A 153 15.48 7.40 0.68
CA ALA A 153 16.00 7.01 -0.63
C ALA A 153 16.60 8.16 -1.47
N PRO A 154 16.02 9.37 -1.56
CA PRO A 154 16.66 10.47 -2.29
C PRO A 154 18.08 10.78 -1.79
N CYS A 155 18.33 10.66 -0.48
CA CYS A 155 19.61 11.02 0.12
C CYS A 155 20.71 9.97 -0.12
N VAL A 156 20.34 8.69 -0.18
CA VAL A 156 21.33 7.59 -0.13
C VAL A 156 21.28 6.65 -1.33
N CYS A 157 20.23 6.68 -2.15
CA CYS A 157 20.06 5.77 -3.30
C CYS A 157 21.17 5.95 -4.35
N ASN A 158 21.64 7.17 -4.56
CA ASN A 158 22.74 7.44 -5.49
C ASN A 158 24.12 7.10 -4.90
N GLN A 159 24.23 7.00 -3.57
CA GLN A 159 25.49 6.75 -2.87
C GLN A 159 25.71 5.27 -2.55
N LEU A 160 24.63 4.48 -2.48
CA LEU A 160 24.67 3.06 -2.14
C LEU A 160 24.45 2.18 -3.38
N PRO A 161 25.10 1.01 -3.46
CA PRO A 161 24.79 0.00 -4.48
C PRO A 161 23.32 -0.44 -4.47
N GLU A 162 22.79 -0.87 -5.60
CA GLU A 162 21.38 -1.31 -5.72
C GLU A 162 21.04 -2.47 -4.76
N TYR A 163 21.97 -3.42 -4.57
CA TYR A 163 21.75 -4.58 -3.72
C TYR A 163 21.49 -4.23 -2.25
N THR A 164 21.90 -3.03 -1.79
CA THR A 164 21.66 -2.56 -0.43
C THR A 164 20.17 -2.35 -0.16
N TRP A 165 19.36 -2.13 -1.19
CA TRP A 165 17.91 -1.97 -1.10
C TRP A 165 17.14 -3.30 -1.17
N ASN A 166 17.81 -4.42 -1.45
CA ASN A 166 17.15 -5.73 -1.53
C ASN A 166 16.38 -6.11 -0.26
N PRO A 167 16.90 -5.90 0.96
CA PRO A 167 16.14 -6.20 2.18
C PRO A 167 14.86 -5.37 2.28
N TYR A 168 14.92 -4.07 1.91
CA TYR A 168 13.76 -3.18 1.91
C TYR A 168 12.67 -3.69 0.95
N PHE A 169 13.03 -3.99 -0.31
CA PHE A 169 12.06 -4.48 -1.29
C PHE A 169 11.52 -5.88 -0.94
N ARG A 170 12.32 -6.75 -0.32
CA ARG A 170 11.83 -8.04 0.20
C ARG A 170 10.79 -7.83 1.30
N LEU A 171 11.03 -6.92 2.25
CA LEU A 171 10.05 -6.61 3.30
C LEU A 171 8.76 -6.05 2.71
N LEU A 172 8.87 -5.12 1.74
CA LEU A 172 7.73 -4.58 1.00
C LEU A 172 6.92 -5.68 0.31
N ARG A 173 7.60 -6.60 -0.37
CA ARG A 173 7.00 -7.74 -1.05
C ARG A 173 6.26 -8.66 -0.07
N TYR A 174 6.91 -9.08 1.01
CA TYR A 174 6.28 -9.96 2.00
C TYR A 174 5.08 -9.29 2.66
N ASN A 175 5.17 -7.99 2.94
CA ASN A 175 4.06 -7.23 3.48
C ASN A 175 2.84 -7.24 2.56
N LEU A 176 3.05 -7.04 1.25
CA LEU A 176 2.00 -7.13 0.24
C LEU A 176 1.42 -8.56 0.09
N ILE A 177 2.24 -9.60 0.22
CA ILE A 177 1.77 -11.00 0.16
C ILE A 177 0.88 -11.31 1.36
N VAL A 178 1.31 -10.93 2.56
CA VAL A 178 0.52 -11.11 3.79
C VAL A 178 -0.79 -10.34 3.70
N HIS A 179 -0.77 -9.12 3.18
CA HIS A 179 -1.99 -8.34 2.97
C HIS A 179 -2.95 -8.99 1.99
N GLU A 180 -2.46 -9.46 0.84
CA GLU A 180 -3.28 -10.17 -0.13
C GLU A 180 -3.90 -11.44 0.48
N TYR A 181 -3.17 -12.12 1.36
CA TYR A 181 -3.70 -13.26 2.11
C TYR A 181 -4.81 -12.84 3.08
N ILE A 182 -4.57 -11.82 3.92
CA ILE A 182 -5.57 -11.27 4.85
C ILE A 182 -6.81 -10.82 4.07
N TYR A 183 -6.63 -9.97 3.06
CA TYR A 183 -7.72 -9.46 2.21
C TYR A 183 -8.53 -10.59 1.55
N ARG A 184 -7.90 -11.71 1.15
CA ARG A 184 -8.63 -12.88 0.66
C ARG A 184 -9.47 -13.56 1.73
N MET A 185 -9.00 -13.57 2.98
CA MET A 185 -9.77 -14.09 4.12
C MET A 185 -10.92 -13.15 4.47
N THR A 186 -10.71 -11.84 4.46
CA THR A 186 -11.75 -10.84 4.76
C THR A 186 -12.89 -10.86 3.75
N LEU A 187 -12.58 -11.08 2.46
CA LEU A 187 -13.58 -11.24 1.40
C LEU A 187 -14.42 -12.51 1.53
N ARG A 188 -13.90 -13.55 2.21
CA ARG A 188 -14.73 -14.70 2.60
C ARG A 188 -15.55 -14.20 3.79
N LYS A 189 -16.88 -14.26 3.70
CA LYS A 189 -17.77 -13.88 4.81
C LYS A 189 -17.40 -14.65 6.07
N MET A 190 -16.56 -14.07 6.93
CA MET A 190 -16.16 -14.67 8.21
C MET A 190 -17.33 -14.56 9.19
N SER A 191 -17.60 -15.62 9.96
CA SER A 191 -18.56 -15.54 11.07
C SER A 191 -18.05 -14.59 12.16
N LEU A 192 -18.97 -14.01 12.94
CA LEU A 192 -18.61 -13.16 14.08
C LEU A 192 -17.66 -13.88 15.06
N SER A 193 -17.88 -15.18 15.30
CA SER A 193 -17.02 -15.99 16.16
C SER A 193 -15.57 -16.08 15.67
N TYR A 194 -15.36 -16.24 14.35
CA TYR A 194 -14.02 -16.31 13.78
C TYR A 194 -13.32 -14.95 13.79
N ARG A 195 -14.07 -13.86 13.61
CA ARG A 195 -13.55 -12.49 13.73
C ARG A 195 -13.09 -12.18 15.16
N LEU A 196 -13.89 -12.54 16.16
CA LEU A 196 -13.52 -12.39 17.57
C LEU A 196 -12.29 -13.24 17.92
N TYR A 197 -12.19 -14.45 17.37
CA TYR A 197 -11.03 -15.31 17.53
C TYR A 197 -9.76 -14.69 16.93
N GLU A 198 -9.80 -14.22 15.67
CA GLU A 198 -8.66 -13.53 15.05
C GLU A 198 -8.27 -12.26 15.78
N PHE A 199 -9.24 -11.47 16.24
CA PHE A 199 -8.97 -10.29 17.05
C PHE A 199 -8.30 -10.66 18.38
N GLY A 200 -8.77 -11.71 19.05
CA GLY A 200 -8.13 -12.23 20.26
C GLY A 200 -6.69 -12.69 20.03
N LEU A 201 -6.43 -13.39 18.92
CA LEU A 201 -5.07 -13.76 18.51
C LEU A 201 -4.19 -12.54 18.26
N PHE A 202 -4.74 -11.50 17.63
CA PHE A 202 -4.03 -10.25 17.39
C PHE A 202 -3.65 -9.53 18.69
N VAL A 203 -4.59 -9.44 19.65
CA VAL A 203 -4.32 -8.83 20.97
C VAL A 203 -3.27 -9.65 21.73
N LEU A 204 -3.38 -10.98 21.73
CA LEU A 204 -2.40 -11.86 22.37
C LEU A 204 -1.01 -11.71 21.76
N PHE A 205 -0.90 -11.73 20.42
CA PHE A 205 0.36 -11.52 19.72
C PHE A 205 0.98 -10.16 20.07
N SER A 206 0.17 -9.09 20.06
CA SER A 206 0.63 -7.75 20.42
C SER A 206 1.14 -7.66 21.86
N TYR A 207 0.44 -8.32 22.79
CA TYR A 207 0.87 -8.43 24.19
C TYR A 207 2.20 -9.18 24.32
N MET A 208 2.36 -10.32 23.64
CA MET A 208 3.61 -11.08 23.66
C MET A 208 4.80 -10.29 23.11
N VAL A 209 4.60 -9.52 22.04
CA VAL A 209 5.65 -8.65 21.48
C VAL A 209 6.00 -7.54 22.47
N TYR A 210 5.01 -6.91 23.11
CA TYR A 210 5.24 -5.89 24.14
C TYR A 210 6.04 -6.45 25.32
N ASP A 211 5.58 -7.57 25.90
CA ASP A 211 6.21 -8.22 27.05
C ASP A 211 7.65 -8.63 26.74
N TYR A 212 7.87 -9.27 25.58
CA TYR A 212 9.21 -9.61 25.10
C TYR A 212 10.08 -8.36 24.99
N THR A 213 9.58 -7.30 24.35
CA THR A 213 10.34 -6.05 24.18
C THR A 213 10.69 -5.41 25.52
N MET A 214 9.75 -5.35 26.47
CA MET A 214 9.98 -4.82 27.82
C MET A 214 10.95 -5.67 28.63
N ALA A 215 11.07 -6.98 28.38
CA ALA A 215 12.07 -7.83 29.03
C ALA A 215 13.52 -7.56 28.57
N PHE A 216 13.72 -6.85 27.46
CA PHE A 216 15.06 -6.42 26.98
C PHE A 216 15.46 -5.02 27.45
N PHE A 217 14.57 -4.27 28.10
CA PHE A 217 14.83 -2.94 28.66
C PHE A 217 14.82 -2.97 30.19
#